data_AF-A0A261FEA5-F1
#
_entry.id   AF-A0A261FEA5-F1
#
_cell.length_a   1.000
_cell.length_b   1.000
_cell.length_c   1.000
_cell.angle_alpha   90.00
_cell.angle_beta   90.00
_cell.angle_gamma   90.00
#
_symmetry.space_group_name_H-M   'P 1'
#
loop_
_entity.id
_entity.type
_entity.pdbx_description
1 polymer ?
#
loop_
_entity_poly.entity_id
_entity_poly.type
_entity_poly.pdbx_seq_one_letter_code
_entity_poly.pdbx_strand_id
1 'polypeptide(L)'
;MPTIKFANVLLEKNPRSLSYPSLYCKAEGSLLEDKENNTWIMYDRGVYDFSTYFNSLSVQKLQKYTRAKKFYLHLELQGAAVSVQQTKGGVFSAHPEPVGDPYKLKASDEWQTLDFELQIDSDAVIVGFEITTEGKVAIRNSYYSLDFEGDFRPVEFVLSTTTFKKESFIERNIGLVKEQILGSGDDIAKHFHMYVIDNGRTLDAEALSDDHVIVRPNQNVGGAGGFTRGMIEAMEQKPQATNILLMDDDVAVSPESIKRTYNLLRILKPQYADAMISGAMLNYEIGEDQWEDTGFMTEEGTFAPAKPPLRLTKYEDVVFNEVFKLPKAITKYNQRYAAWWYCCIPISVIKEEGLPLPVFVRCDDAEYGVRCQRELITMNGLCIWHMSFHVRYNAAVERYQTTRNTMIAQCTTGFAPHSDFMHELHNNIRLELKKFGYANAELCLDAFEDFLKGPRFISKPGVAEATFMRANKRKEQLVGFEELQRQAEDLHITGFDISQITRQLVDSDKPRTRLERLQDYATNNGQRLLKTEGEGYAVIPLLGWAYPAGVIRGKKYLIVIDWYNKKGAIRIKDAARYEEIVKRYERDLKYYRKNIDRLRAEYAAARPELTSVKYWKNYLDME
;
A
#
# COMPACT_ATOMS: atom_id res chain seq x y z
N MET A 1 -0.91 7.51 37.29
CA MET A 1 -1.22 7.41 35.83
C MET A 1 -1.14 5.94 35.49
N PRO A 2 -2.09 5.36 34.75
CA PRO A 2 -1.91 4.01 34.21
C PRO A 2 -0.71 3.99 33.24
N THR A 3 -0.06 2.83 33.17
CA THR A 3 1.09 2.56 32.31
C THR A 3 0.70 1.51 31.26
N ILE A 4 1.13 1.67 30.02
CA ILE A 4 0.95 0.69 28.94
C ILE A 4 2.31 0.30 28.35
N LYS A 5 2.56 -1.00 28.18
CA LYS A 5 3.63 -1.49 27.30
C LYS A 5 3.23 -1.15 25.86
N PHE A 6 3.96 -0.24 25.23
CA PHE A 6 3.55 0.35 23.94
C PHE A 6 4.23 -0.32 22.75
N ALA A 7 5.54 -0.53 22.82
CA ALA A 7 6.34 -1.05 21.71
C ALA A 7 7.44 -1.98 22.24
N ASN A 8 7.55 -3.19 21.68
CA ASN A 8 8.69 -4.06 21.93
C ASN A 8 9.94 -3.54 21.19
N VAL A 9 11.12 -3.75 21.79
CA VAL A 9 12.39 -3.67 21.07
C VAL A 9 12.53 -4.94 20.25
N LEU A 10 12.51 -4.78 18.93
CA LEU A 10 12.51 -5.86 17.97
C LEU A 10 13.92 -6.23 17.53
N LEU A 11 14.19 -7.52 17.55
CA LEU A 11 15.24 -8.16 16.78
C LEU A 11 14.60 -9.38 16.12
N GLU A 12 14.79 -9.51 14.81
CA GLU A 12 14.11 -10.55 14.03
C GLU A 12 15.10 -11.34 13.18
N LYS A 13 14.77 -12.62 12.95
CA LYS A 13 15.51 -13.48 12.02
C LYS A 13 14.59 -14.04 10.94
N ASN A 14 14.29 -13.21 9.95
CA ASN A 14 13.61 -13.59 8.72
C ASN A 14 14.40 -13.09 7.50
N PRO A 15 14.08 -13.52 6.26
CA PRO A 15 14.86 -13.12 5.09
C PRO A 15 15.04 -11.61 4.94
N ARG A 16 14.03 -10.79 5.29
CA ARG A 16 14.10 -9.33 5.19
C ARG A 16 14.97 -8.71 6.27
N SER A 17 14.84 -9.16 7.52
CA SER A 17 15.68 -8.66 8.61
C SER A 17 17.15 -9.06 8.43
N LEU A 18 17.43 -10.20 7.77
CA LEU A 18 18.78 -10.59 7.40
C LEU A 18 19.36 -9.75 6.25
N SER A 19 18.53 -9.35 5.28
CA SER A 19 18.96 -8.45 4.20
C SER A 19 19.11 -7.00 4.66
N TYR A 20 18.32 -6.56 5.64
CA TYR A 20 18.28 -5.18 6.13
C TYR A 20 18.28 -5.13 7.67
N PRO A 21 19.33 -5.62 8.34
CA PRO A 21 19.39 -5.67 9.81
C PRO A 21 19.33 -4.29 10.45
N SER A 22 19.78 -3.25 9.73
CA SER A 22 19.77 -1.84 10.17
C SER A 22 18.37 -1.22 10.29
N LEU A 23 17.30 -1.91 9.86
CA LEU A 23 15.93 -1.55 10.23
C LEU A 23 15.63 -1.80 11.72
N TYR A 24 16.41 -2.67 12.35
CA TYR A 24 16.25 -3.12 13.73
C TYR A 24 17.43 -2.66 14.61
N CYS A 25 18.67 -2.97 14.20
CA CYS A 25 19.88 -2.58 14.93
C CYS A 25 21.03 -2.30 13.96
N LYS A 26 21.74 -1.18 14.18
CA LYS A 26 23.03 -0.91 13.54
C LYS A 26 24.14 -1.36 14.49
N ALA A 27 24.75 -2.50 14.18
CA ALA A 27 25.74 -3.13 15.05
C ALA A 27 27.15 -2.98 14.46
N GLU A 28 28.13 -2.66 15.31
CA GLU A 28 29.56 -2.79 14.98
C GLU A 28 30.06 -4.24 15.09
N GLY A 29 29.25 -5.12 15.70
CA GLY A 29 29.56 -6.51 15.98
C GLY A 29 28.45 -7.48 15.56
N SER A 30 28.71 -8.78 15.76
CA SER A 30 27.76 -9.84 15.41
C SER A 30 26.60 -9.87 16.39
N LEU A 31 25.38 -9.85 15.85
CA LEU A 31 24.14 -10.03 16.61
C LEU A 31 23.54 -11.39 16.28
N LEU A 32 23.42 -12.26 17.29
CA LEU A 32 23.03 -13.66 17.13
C LEU A 32 21.74 -13.97 17.88
N GLU A 33 20.86 -14.75 17.27
CA GLU A 33 19.67 -15.28 17.93
C GLU A 33 20.04 -16.57 18.69
N ASP A 34 19.72 -16.62 19.98
CA ASP A 34 19.77 -17.81 20.82
C ASP A 34 18.34 -18.34 21.02
N LYS A 35 17.96 -19.29 20.18
CA LYS A 35 16.62 -19.88 20.16
C LYS A 35 16.31 -20.71 21.40
N GLU A 36 17.32 -21.34 22.03
CA GLU A 36 17.10 -22.20 23.18
C GLU A 36 16.65 -21.39 24.39
N ASN A 37 17.24 -20.21 24.55
CA ASN A 37 16.94 -19.32 25.67
C ASN A 37 15.94 -18.20 25.32
N ASN A 38 15.47 -18.14 24.06
CA ASN A 38 14.63 -17.06 23.53
C ASN A 38 15.26 -15.67 23.78
N THR A 39 16.55 -15.53 23.46
CA THR A 39 17.31 -14.29 23.66
C THR A 39 18.10 -13.90 22.42
N TRP A 40 18.59 -12.66 22.41
CA TRP A 40 19.54 -12.19 21.42
C TRP A 40 20.87 -11.89 22.08
N ILE A 41 21.95 -12.16 21.35
CA ILE A 41 23.32 -12.05 21.85
C ILE A 41 24.06 -11.02 21.01
N MET A 42 24.44 -9.92 21.65
CA MET A 42 25.49 -9.01 21.19
C MET A 42 26.82 -9.72 21.48
N TYR A 43 27.41 -10.33 20.45
CA TYR A 43 28.51 -11.30 20.63
C TYR A 43 29.86 -10.60 20.79
N ASP A 44 30.09 -9.59 19.97
CA ASP A 44 31.35 -8.84 19.94
C ASP A 44 31.25 -7.57 20.79
N ARG A 45 32.41 -7.10 21.27
CA ARG A 45 32.52 -5.75 21.82
C ARG A 45 32.18 -4.70 20.75
N GLY A 46 31.60 -3.58 21.16
CA GLY A 46 31.27 -2.48 20.27
C GLY A 46 29.95 -1.81 20.62
N VAL A 47 29.47 -0.99 19.70
CA VAL A 47 28.19 -0.27 19.80
C VAL A 47 27.10 -1.00 19.00
N TYR A 48 25.94 -1.15 19.65
CA TYR A 48 24.71 -1.67 19.06
C TYR A 48 23.64 -0.59 19.17
N ASP A 49 23.37 0.09 18.05
CA ASP A 49 22.45 1.23 17.97
C ASP A 49 21.04 0.77 17.58
N PHE A 50 20.09 1.00 18.49
CA PHE A 50 18.67 0.68 18.35
C PHE A 50 17.84 1.91 17.92
N SER A 51 18.48 3.02 17.56
CA SER A 51 17.86 4.23 17.00
C SER A 51 17.48 4.01 15.52
N THR A 52 16.63 3.01 15.27
CA THR A 52 16.25 2.52 13.95
C THR A 52 14.76 2.69 13.68
N TYR A 53 14.29 2.35 12.47
CA TYR A 53 12.87 2.47 12.10
C TYR A 53 11.93 1.68 13.03
N PHE A 54 12.29 0.45 13.41
CA PHE A 54 11.47 -0.34 14.32
C PHE A 54 11.71 -0.03 15.79
N ASN A 55 12.94 0.32 16.18
CA ASN A 55 13.29 0.41 17.61
C ASN A 55 13.36 1.84 18.15
N SER A 56 13.18 2.86 17.31
CA SER A 56 12.94 4.22 17.82
C SER A 56 11.47 4.44 18.18
N LEU A 57 11.24 5.22 19.24
CA LEU A 57 9.92 5.64 19.67
C LEU A 57 9.58 7.02 19.09
N SER A 58 8.44 7.12 18.39
CA SER A 58 7.97 8.35 17.72
C SER A 58 7.33 9.34 18.69
N VAL A 59 8.12 9.87 19.63
CA VAL A 59 7.62 10.64 20.79
C VAL A 59 6.83 11.89 20.41
N GLN A 60 7.23 12.63 19.36
CA GLN A 60 6.51 13.83 18.94
C GLN A 60 5.07 13.48 18.50
N LYS A 61 4.89 12.42 17.71
CA LYS A 61 3.56 11.96 17.30
C LYS A 61 2.77 11.34 18.44
N LEU A 62 3.42 10.63 19.37
CA LEU A 62 2.75 10.12 20.57
C LEU A 62 2.22 11.26 21.43
N GLN A 63 3.01 12.30 21.68
CA GLN A 63 2.56 13.51 22.40
C GLN A 63 1.44 14.26 21.64
N LYS A 64 1.47 14.26 20.30
CA LYS A 64 0.41 14.84 19.47
C LYS A 64 -0.91 14.08 19.61
N TYR A 65 -0.91 12.78 19.32
CA TYR A 65 -2.14 11.98 19.12
C TYR A 65 -2.66 11.29 20.38
N THR A 66 -1.83 11.08 21.40
CA THR A 66 -2.18 10.26 22.57
C THR A 66 -2.17 11.05 23.87
N ARG A 67 -2.74 10.46 24.92
CA ARG A 67 -2.70 11.01 26.28
C ARG A 67 -1.39 10.68 27.03
N ALA A 68 -0.37 10.14 26.35
CA ALA A 68 0.92 9.84 26.96
C ALA A 68 1.60 11.09 27.51
N LYS A 69 2.23 10.95 28.68
CA LYS A 69 2.90 12.02 29.44
C LYS A 69 4.35 11.69 29.74
N LYS A 70 4.64 10.42 30.08
CA LYS A 70 5.99 9.95 30.37
C LYS A 70 6.28 8.69 29.59
N PHE A 71 7.55 8.52 29.26
CA PHE A 71 8.05 7.48 28.37
C PHE A 71 9.17 6.77 29.11
N TYR A 72 9.20 5.44 29.05
CA TYR A 72 10.15 4.61 29.77
C TYR A 72 10.76 3.59 28.83
N LEU A 73 12.02 3.26 29.07
CA LEU A 73 12.70 2.12 28.45
C LEU A 73 12.96 1.06 29.53
N HIS A 74 12.55 -0.16 29.23
CA HIS A 74 12.83 -1.37 30.00
C HIS A 74 13.77 -2.26 29.19
N LEU A 75 14.91 -2.63 29.77
CA LEU A 75 15.85 -3.59 29.19
C LEU A 75 16.16 -4.69 30.20
N GLU A 76 16.15 -5.95 29.75
CA GLU A 76 16.78 -7.05 30.49
C GLU A 76 18.08 -7.44 29.78
N LEU A 77 19.20 -7.39 30.52
CA LEU A 77 20.54 -7.65 30.01
C LEU A 77 21.29 -8.64 30.91
N GLN A 78 22.13 -9.49 30.33
CA GLN A 78 22.97 -10.46 31.04
C GLN A 78 24.33 -10.59 30.34
N GLY A 79 25.43 -10.70 31.09
CA GLY A 79 26.77 -10.92 30.53
C GLY A 79 27.76 -9.82 30.88
N ALA A 80 28.54 -9.36 29.89
CA ALA A 80 29.57 -8.35 30.09
C ALA A 80 29.02 -7.00 30.59
N ALA A 81 29.91 -6.14 31.09
CA ALA A 81 29.54 -4.79 31.47
C ALA A 81 29.03 -4.01 30.26
N VAL A 82 28.01 -3.17 30.47
CA VAL A 82 27.37 -2.36 29.43
C VAL A 82 27.20 -0.92 29.85
N SER A 83 27.20 -0.05 28.84
CA SER A 83 26.81 1.35 28.94
C SER A 83 25.63 1.56 28.00
N VAL A 84 24.46 1.89 28.56
CA VAL A 84 23.23 2.18 27.80
C VAL A 84 23.06 3.68 27.70
N GLN A 85 23.11 4.21 26.49
CA GLN A 85 22.96 5.64 26.20
C GLN A 85 21.59 5.88 25.57
N GLN A 86 20.74 6.71 26.18
CA GLN A 86 19.56 7.21 25.50
C GLN A 86 20.01 8.10 24.32
N THR A 87 19.31 7.99 23.19
CA THR A 87 19.50 8.87 22.04
C THR A 87 18.21 9.61 21.68
N LYS A 88 18.34 10.74 20.98
CA LYS A 88 17.25 11.46 20.33
C LYS A 88 17.58 11.79 18.87
N GLY A 89 16.54 12.04 18.10
CA GLY A 89 16.62 12.69 16.80
C GLY A 89 15.71 13.90 16.77
N GLY A 90 16.27 15.07 16.50
CA GLY A 90 15.54 16.29 16.18
C GLY A 90 15.34 16.45 14.68
N VAL A 91 14.62 17.51 14.27
CA VAL A 91 14.23 17.77 12.86
C VAL A 91 15.41 17.79 11.88
N PHE A 92 16.62 18.14 12.34
CA PHE A 92 17.83 18.26 11.51
C PHE A 92 18.86 17.16 11.77
N SER A 93 18.54 16.16 12.59
CA SER A 93 19.51 15.13 13.00
C SER A 93 19.74 14.14 11.86
N ALA A 94 20.99 14.06 11.40
CA ALA A 94 21.45 13.04 10.44
C ALA A 94 21.87 11.72 11.13
N HIS A 95 22.15 11.80 12.44
CA HIS A 95 22.58 10.69 13.29
C HIS A 95 21.90 10.81 14.67
N PRO A 96 21.82 9.71 15.45
CA PRO A 96 21.35 9.76 16.83
C PRO A 96 22.22 10.67 17.68
N GLU A 97 21.60 11.48 18.52
CA GLU A 97 22.27 12.40 19.45
C GLU A 97 22.14 11.87 20.88
N PRO A 98 23.23 11.74 21.65
CA PRO A 98 23.16 11.24 23.03
C PRO A 98 22.40 12.22 23.94
N VAL A 99 21.59 11.66 24.85
CA VAL A 99 20.80 12.40 25.84
C VAL A 99 21.19 11.98 27.25
N GLY A 100 21.63 12.94 28.07
CA GLY A 100 22.03 12.71 29.45
C GLY A 100 23.26 11.80 29.59
N ASP A 101 23.57 11.43 30.83
CA ASP A 101 24.65 10.49 31.14
C ASP A 101 24.22 9.04 30.86
N PRO A 102 25.13 8.16 30.39
CA PRO A 102 24.80 6.77 30.13
C PRO A 102 24.62 5.97 31.42
N TYR A 103 23.68 5.03 31.39
CA TYR A 103 23.43 4.06 32.46
C TYR A 103 24.44 2.91 32.37
N LYS A 104 25.14 2.61 33.46
CA LYS A 104 26.17 1.56 33.48
C LYS A 104 25.71 0.36 34.28
N LEU A 105 25.76 -0.83 33.68
CA LEU A 105 25.62 -2.10 34.40
C LEU A 105 26.99 -2.79 34.45
N LYS A 106 27.31 -3.35 35.62
CA LYS A 106 28.50 -4.20 35.79
C LYS A 106 28.25 -5.56 35.14
N ALA A 107 29.32 -6.26 34.79
CA ALA A 107 29.20 -7.64 34.33
C ALA A 107 28.48 -8.51 35.37
N SER A 108 27.58 -9.37 34.89
CA SER A 108 26.73 -10.23 35.71
C SER A 108 26.32 -11.47 34.93
N ASP A 109 26.48 -12.64 35.55
CA ASP A 109 25.92 -13.89 35.04
C ASP A 109 24.42 -14.04 35.35
N GLU A 110 23.84 -13.14 36.14
CA GLU A 110 22.41 -13.02 36.39
C GLU A 110 21.78 -11.94 35.51
N TRP A 111 20.50 -12.10 35.15
CA TRP A 111 19.74 -11.08 34.42
C TRP A 111 19.59 -9.81 35.26
N GLN A 112 19.91 -8.68 34.67
CA GLN A 112 19.77 -7.36 35.24
C GLN A 112 18.72 -6.57 34.48
N THR A 113 17.81 -5.95 35.21
CA THR A 113 16.80 -5.05 34.66
C THR A 113 17.29 -3.61 34.76
N LEU A 114 17.21 -2.88 33.66
CA LEU A 114 17.41 -1.45 33.59
C LEU A 114 16.11 -0.77 33.16
N ASP A 115 15.48 -0.09 34.11
CA ASP A 115 14.28 0.71 33.92
C ASP A 115 14.59 2.18 34.15
N PHE A 116 14.34 3.03 33.16
CA PHE A 116 14.49 4.47 33.33
C PHE A 116 13.47 5.29 32.53
N GLU A 117 13.14 6.46 33.07
CA GLU A 117 12.34 7.47 32.39
C GLU A 117 13.18 8.14 31.30
N LEU A 118 12.67 8.14 30.07
CA LEU A 118 13.31 8.77 28.93
C LEU A 118 13.19 10.30 29.06
N GLN A 119 14.31 10.98 28.85
CA GLN A 119 14.37 12.44 28.84
C GLN A 119 13.87 12.96 27.48
N ILE A 120 12.70 13.61 27.47
CA ILE A 120 12.09 14.15 26.24
C ILE A 120 12.10 15.68 26.32
N ASP A 121 12.91 16.32 25.49
CA ASP A 121 12.92 17.77 25.30
C ASP A 121 12.00 18.21 24.14
N SER A 122 11.92 19.51 23.87
CA SER A 122 10.96 20.06 22.90
C SER A 122 11.33 19.81 21.44
N ASP A 123 12.59 19.45 21.16
CA ASP A 123 13.07 19.16 19.80
C ASP A 123 13.10 17.66 19.46
N ALA A 124 12.96 16.76 20.44
CA ALA A 124 12.87 15.33 20.21
C ALA A 124 11.68 14.94 19.30
N VAL A 125 12.00 14.45 18.10
CA VAL A 125 11.05 13.85 17.16
C VAL A 125 10.87 12.38 17.49
N ILE A 126 12.01 11.67 17.54
CA ILE A 126 12.13 10.27 17.92
C ILE A 126 13.15 10.13 19.04
N VAL A 127 13.02 9.09 19.85
CA VAL A 127 14.05 8.67 20.81
C VAL A 127 14.39 7.21 20.63
N GLY A 128 15.66 6.88 20.85
CA GLY A 128 16.20 5.53 20.76
C GLY A 128 17.16 5.28 21.91
N PHE A 129 18.02 4.29 21.72
CA PHE A 129 19.13 4.02 22.63
C PHE A 129 20.24 3.26 21.92
N GLU A 130 21.43 3.32 22.50
CA GLU A 130 22.60 2.58 22.11
C GLU A 130 23.07 1.73 23.29
N ILE A 131 23.54 0.51 23.01
CA ILE A 131 24.22 -0.34 23.98
C ILE A 131 25.68 -0.47 23.55
N THR A 132 26.59 0.02 24.40
CA THR A 132 28.03 -0.22 24.26
C THR A 132 28.44 -1.33 25.21
N THR A 133 29.15 -2.34 24.71
CA THR A 133 29.65 -3.45 25.52
C THR A 133 31.10 -3.79 25.22
N GLU A 134 31.83 -4.25 26.23
CA GLU A 134 33.21 -4.73 26.14
C GLU A 134 33.30 -6.25 25.86
N GLY A 135 32.16 -6.95 25.76
CA GLY A 135 32.13 -8.39 25.52
C GLY A 135 30.73 -8.91 25.21
N LYS A 136 30.52 -10.22 25.43
CA LYS A 136 29.26 -10.88 25.11
C LYS A 136 28.14 -10.46 26.07
N VAL A 137 27.00 -10.03 25.51
CA VAL A 137 25.81 -9.64 26.28
C VAL A 137 24.56 -10.22 25.64
N ALA A 138 23.71 -10.85 26.44
CA ALA A 138 22.37 -11.26 26.05
C ALA A 138 21.35 -10.17 26.38
N ILE A 139 20.33 -10.01 25.53
CA ILE A 139 19.18 -9.12 25.68
C ILE A 139 17.89 -9.91 25.47
N ARG A 140 16.87 -9.64 26.29
CA ARG A 140 15.52 -10.21 26.14
C ARG A 140 14.47 -9.25 26.72
N ASN A 141 13.20 -9.53 26.42
CA ASN A 141 12.04 -8.86 27.01
C ASN A 141 12.13 -7.31 27.08
N SER A 142 12.79 -6.67 26.12
CA SER A 142 13.01 -5.23 26.13
C SER A 142 11.86 -4.49 25.44
N TYR A 143 11.40 -3.37 26.01
CA TYR A 143 10.27 -2.62 25.48
C TYR A 143 10.22 -1.17 25.97
N TYR A 144 9.43 -0.36 25.28
CA TYR A 144 8.98 0.95 25.71
C TYR A 144 7.63 0.87 26.41
N SER A 145 7.49 1.56 27.54
CA SER A 145 6.20 1.75 28.23
C SER A 145 5.88 3.22 28.43
N LEU A 146 4.59 3.55 28.45
CA LEU A 146 4.10 4.92 28.50
C LEU A 146 3.15 5.11 29.68
N ASP A 147 3.40 6.13 30.49
CA ASP A 147 2.37 6.64 31.40
C ASP A 147 1.47 7.59 30.64
N PHE A 148 0.16 7.46 30.85
CA PHE A 148 -0.82 8.30 30.19
C PHE A 148 -1.90 8.80 31.15
N GLU A 149 -2.59 9.86 30.74
CA GLU A 149 -3.66 10.49 31.51
C GLU A 149 -5.04 9.86 31.20
N GLY A 150 -5.85 9.67 32.25
CA GLY A 150 -7.18 9.07 32.16
C GLY A 150 -7.17 7.55 32.02
N ASP A 151 -8.35 6.97 31.77
CA ASP A 151 -8.51 5.51 31.65
C ASP A 151 -8.24 5.00 30.23
N PHE A 152 -7.91 3.71 30.11
CA PHE A 152 -7.84 3.03 28.82
C PHE A 152 -9.13 3.20 28.02
N ARG A 153 -8.99 3.47 26.72
CA ARG A 153 -10.13 3.31 25.80
C ARG A 153 -10.39 1.82 25.60
N PRO A 154 -11.64 1.35 25.69
CA PRO A 154 -11.98 -0.01 25.31
C PRO A 154 -11.72 -0.16 23.81
N VAL A 155 -11.01 -1.22 23.44
CA VAL A 155 -10.68 -1.54 22.05
C VAL A 155 -10.94 -3.02 21.83
N GLU A 156 -11.82 -3.34 20.90
CA GLU A 156 -12.02 -4.67 20.33
C GLU A 156 -11.56 -4.60 18.87
N PHE A 157 -10.44 -5.24 18.58
CA PHE A 157 -9.68 -5.03 17.35
C PHE A 157 -9.83 -6.19 16.39
N VAL A 158 -10.27 -5.88 15.18
CA VAL A 158 -10.42 -6.88 14.11
C VAL A 158 -9.37 -6.63 13.05
N LEU A 159 -8.69 -7.68 12.59
CA LEU A 159 -7.99 -7.67 11.33
C LEU A 159 -8.86 -8.35 10.27
N SER A 160 -9.01 -7.74 9.09
CA SER A 160 -9.65 -8.39 7.96
C SER A 160 -8.73 -8.39 6.75
N THR A 161 -8.56 -9.58 6.16
CA THR A 161 -7.83 -9.77 4.91
C THR A 161 -8.72 -10.44 3.88
N THR A 162 -8.61 -10.01 2.63
CA THR A 162 -9.34 -10.57 1.49
C THR A 162 -8.37 -11.33 0.61
N THR A 163 -8.69 -12.58 0.26
CA THR A 163 -7.80 -13.39 -0.56
C THR A 163 -8.45 -14.04 -1.77
N PHE A 164 -7.67 -14.21 -2.84
CA PHE A 164 -8.04 -15.00 -4.01
C PHE A 164 -6.82 -15.81 -4.49
N LYS A 165 -6.77 -17.10 -4.11
CA LYS A 165 -5.71 -18.04 -4.51
C LYS A 165 -4.30 -17.61 -4.10
N LYS A 166 -4.14 -17.21 -2.82
CA LYS A 166 -2.87 -16.82 -2.17
C LYS A 166 -2.64 -17.59 -0.88
N GLU A 167 -2.90 -18.90 -0.92
CA GLU A 167 -2.96 -19.80 0.23
C GLU A 167 -1.69 -19.71 1.08
N SER A 168 -0.51 -19.78 0.45
CA SER A 168 0.77 -19.75 1.17
C SER A 168 1.04 -18.46 1.96
N PHE A 169 0.56 -17.32 1.47
CA PHE A 169 0.67 -16.06 2.20
C PHE A 169 -0.29 -16.04 3.39
N ILE A 170 -1.55 -16.44 3.17
CA ILE A 170 -2.59 -16.41 4.20
C ILE A 170 -2.31 -17.41 5.31
N GLU A 171 -1.97 -18.66 4.99
CA GLU A 171 -1.62 -19.68 5.99
C GLU A 171 -0.45 -19.22 6.87
N ARG A 172 0.59 -18.64 6.26
CA ARG A 172 1.72 -18.05 6.99
C ARG A 172 1.29 -16.89 7.88
N ASN A 173 0.44 -16.00 7.39
CA ASN A 173 -0.03 -14.83 8.13
C ASN A 173 -0.95 -15.25 9.30
N ILE A 174 -1.81 -16.24 9.11
CA ILE A 174 -2.61 -16.86 10.19
C ILE A 174 -1.67 -17.44 11.25
N GLY A 175 -0.65 -18.21 10.85
CA GLY A 175 0.35 -18.76 11.77
C GLY A 175 1.02 -17.69 12.61
N LEU A 176 1.50 -16.59 11.97
CA LEU A 176 2.11 -15.45 12.65
C LEU A 176 1.16 -14.77 13.65
N VAL A 177 -0.12 -14.60 13.28
CA VAL A 177 -1.14 -14.02 14.18
C VAL A 177 -1.39 -14.91 15.38
N LYS A 178 -1.57 -16.22 15.17
CA LYS A 178 -1.81 -17.18 16.26
C LYS A 178 -0.63 -17.23 17.23
N GLU A 179 0.59 -17.32 16.70
CA GLU A 179 1.81 -17.40 17.51
C GLU A 179 2.15 -16.06 18.20
N GLN A 180 2.21 -14.96 17.44
CA GLN A 180 2.82 -13.72 17.92
C GLN A 180 1.82 -12.68 18.43
N ILE A 181 0.51 -12.85 18.23
CA ILE A 181 -0.52 -11.95 18.76
C ILE A 181 -1.38 -12.69 19.78
N LEU A 182 -2.05 -13.76 19.38
CA LEU A 182 -2.93 -14.51 20.27
C LEU A 182 -2.14 -15.28 21.34
N GLY A 183 -0.92 -15.75 20.99
CA GLY A 183 -0.01 -16.42 21.90
C GLY A 183 0.90 -15.52 22.74
N SER A 184 0.86 -14.18 22.58
CA SER A 184 1.93 -13.32 23.10
C SER A 184 1.84 -12.91 24.57
N GLY A 185 0.77 -13.29 25.27
CA GLY A 185 0.51 -12.86 26.64
C GLY A 185 0.21 -11.36 26.80
N ASP A 186 0.34 -10.57 25.73
CA ASP A 186 0.00 -9.15 25.72
C ASP A 186 -1.54 -8.96 25.75
N ASP A 187 -2.01 -7.79 26.18
CA ASP A 187 -3.44 -7.48 26.35
C ASP A 187 -4.27 -7.67 25.07
N ILE A 188 -3.68 -7.39 23.91
CA ILE A 188 -4.31 -7.57 22.58
C ILE A 188 -4.83 -8.99 22.35
N ALA A 189 -4.19 -10.02 22.92
CA ALA A 189 -4.57 -11.42 22.71
C ALA A 189 -6.04 -11.70 23.09
N LYS A 190 -6.58 -10.93 24.06
CA LYS A 190 -7.95 -11.08 24.56
C LYS A 190 -8.99 -10.29 23.76
N HIS A 191 -8.52 -9.35 22.95
CA HIS A 191 -9.34 -8.32 22.30
C HIS A 191 -9.10 -8.30 20.79
N PHE A 192 -8.68 -9.43 20.21
CA PHE A 192 -8.29 -9.54 18.82
C PHE A 192 -9.05 -10.65 18.10
N HIS A 193 -9.54 -10.32 16.91
CA HIS A 193 -10.10 -11.28 15.96
C HIS A 193 -9.52 -11.06 14.57
N MET A 194 -9.45 -12.12 13.77
CA MET A 194 -9.03 -12.07 12.38
C MET A 194 -10.11 -12.71 11.50
N TYR A 195 -10.57 -11.98 10.48
CA TYR A 195 -11.38 -12.55 9.40
C TYR A 195 -10.54 -12.70 8.13
N VAL A 196 -10.58 -13.88 7.56
CA VAL A 196 -10.02 -14.18 6.23
C VAL A 196 -11.18 -14.37 5.28
N ILE A 197 -11.40 -13.40 4.39
CA ILE A 197 -12.45 -13.47 3.38
C ILE A 197 -11.88 -14.15 2.13
N ASP A 198 -12.17 -15.44 1.98
CA ASP A 198 -11.65 -16.27 0.90
C ASP A 198 -12.55 -16.21 -0.34
N ASN A 199 -12.30 -15.24 -1.22
CA ASN A 199 -12.96 -15.11 -2.52
C ASN A 199 -12.57 -16.24 -3.49
N GLY A 200 -11.47 -16.96 -3.23
CA GLY A 200 -11.01 -18.08 -4.04
C GLY A 200 -11.75 -19.39 -3.74
N ARG A 201 -12.24 -19.53 -2.49
CA ARG A 201 -12.79 -20.78 -1.93
C ARG A 201 -11.81 -21.94 -2.06
N THR A 202 -10.55 -21.65 -1.78
CA THR A 202 -9.45 -22.59 -1.91
C THR A 202 -8.81 -22.95 -0.58
N LEU A 203 -9.09 -22.18 0.49
CA LEU A 203 -8.61 -22.48 1.83
C LEU A 203 -9.46 -23.55 2.52
N ASP A 204 -8.80 -24.37 3.33
CA ASP A 204 -9.49 -25.26 4.28
C ASP A 204 -10.02 -24.42 5.46
N ALA A 205 -11.24 -23.93 5.30
CA ALA A 205 -11.84 -23.02 6.27
C ALA A 205 -12.05 -23.68 7.64
N GLU A 206 -12.35 -24.98 7.69
CA GLU A 206 -12.57 -25.69 8.95
C GLU A 206 -11.25 -25.88 9.70
N ALA A 207 -10.18 -26.28 9.02
CA ALA A 207 -8.89 -26.51 9.65
C ALA A 207 -8.18 -25.22 10.09
N LEU A 208 -8.37 -24.12 9.37
CA LEU A 208 -7.68 -22.86 9.67
C LEU A 208 -8.41 -22.01 10.71
N SER A 209 -9.72 -22.20 10.87
CA SER A 209 -10.53 -21.41 11.79
C SER A 209 -10.42 -21.87 13.25
N ASP A 210 -10.60 -20.94 14.17
CA ASP A 210 -10.82 -21.14 15.61
C ASP A 210 -11.65 -19.98 16.19
N ASP A 211 -11.67 -19.83 17.51
CA ASP A 211 -12.46 -18.82 18.21
C ASP A 211 -12.06 -17.37 17.86
N HIS A 212 -10.81 -17.15 17.42
CA HIS A 212 -10.26 -15.82 17.14
C HIS A 212 -9.96 -15.59 15.66
N VAL A 213 -9.61 -16.63 14.91
CA VAL A 213 -9.35 -16.56 13.47
C VAL A 213 -10.46 -17.28 12.72
N ILE A 214 -11.19 -16.59 11.85
CA ILE A 214 -12.33 -17.15 11.12
C ILE A 214 -12.11 -17.00 9.62
N VAL A 215 -12.05 -18.11 8.92
CA VAL A 215 -12.03 -18.15 7.45
C VAL A 215 -13.45 -18.21 6.91
N ARG A 216 -13.78 -17.28 6.00
CA ARG A 216 -15.09 -17.12 5.38
C ARG A 216 -15.00 -17.39 3.88
N PRO A 217 -15.45 -18.57 3.40
CA PRO A 217 -15.62 -18.80 1.98
C PRO A 217 -16.58 -17.76 1.38
N ASN A 218 -16.15 -17.08 0.32
CA ASN A 218 -16.87 -15.97 -0.29
C ASN A 218 -16.94 -16.11 -1.82
N GLN A 219 -17.94 -15.51 -2.46
CA GLN A 219 -17.93 -15.41 -3.93
C GLN A 219 -16.80 -14.47 -4.36
N ASN A 220 -16.33 -14.61 -5.60
CA ASN A 220 -15.32 -13.71 -6.13
C ASN A 220 -15.92 -12.34 -6.47
N VAL A 221 -15.91 -11.45 -5.48
CA VAL A 221 -16.43 -10.08 -5.57
C VAL A 221 -15.32 -9.03 -5.62
N GLY A 222 -14.08 -9.47 -5.87
CA GLY A 222 -12.90 -8.61 -5.88
C GLY A 222 -12.50 -8.12 -4.48
N GLY A 223 -11.50 -7.23 -4.43
CA GLY A 223 -10.99 -6.63 -3.20
C GLY A 223 -12.07 -5.86 -2.45
N ALA A 224 -12.78 -4.96 -3.14
CA ALA A 224 -13.78 -4.09 -2.51
C ALA A 224 -14.89 -4.89 -1.82
N GLY A 225 -15.39 -5.93 -2.47
CA GLY A 225 -16.43 -6.78 -1.90
C GLY A 225 -15.93 -7.64 -0.73
N GLY A 226 -14.70 -8.16 -0.81
CA GLY A 226 -14.11 -8.93 0.28
C GLY A 226 -13.85 -8.06 1.52
N PHE A 227 -13.26 -6.87 1.35
CA PHE A 227 -13.07 -5.93 2.44
C PHE A 227 -14.40 -5.47 3.04
N THR A 228 -15.41 -5.23 2.20
CA THR A 228 -16.75 -4.91 2.67
C THR A 228 -17.36 -6.03 3.50
N ARG A 229 -17.19 -7.31 3.10
CA ARG A 229 -17.63 -8.44 3.92
C ARG A 229 -16.92 -8.45 5.27
N GLY A 230 -15.61 -8.21 5.29
CA GLY A 230 -14.83 -8.06 6.52
C GLY A 230 -15.35 -6.96 7.44
N MET A 231 -15.71 -5.79 6.88
CA MET A 231 -16.33 -4.69 7.63
C MET A 231 -17.67 -5.12 8.25
N ILE A 232 -18.53 -5.83 7.49
CA ILE A 232 -19.82 -6.31 8.00
C ILE A 232 -19.63 -7.33 9.13
N GLU A 233 -18.75 -8.31 8.95
CA GLU A 233 -18.45 -9.32 9.99
C GLU A 233 -17.93 -8.65 11.27
N ALA A 234 -17.03 -7.65 11.15
CA ALA A 234 -16.57 -6.86 12.29
C ALA A 234 -17.68 -6.02 12.95
N MET A 235 -18.63 -5.49 12.17
CA MET A 235 -19.76 -4.74 12.72
C MET A 235 -20.74 -5.63 13.51
N GLU A 236 -20.91 -6.88 13.08
CA GLU A 236 -21.89 -7.84 13.61
C GLU A 236 -21.31 -8.81 14.66
N GLN A 237 -19.98 -8.90 14.81
CA GLN A 237 -19.34 -9.78 15.78
C GLN A 237 -19.67 -9.47 17.24
N LYS A 238 -19.38 -10.43 18.13
CA LYS A 238 -19.53 -10.30 19.58
C LYS A 238 -18.24 -10.76 20.29
N PRO A 239 -17.64 -9.95 21.18
CA PRO A 239 -18.01 -8.56 21.50
C PRO A 239 -17.87 -7.62 20.29
N GLN A 240 -18.67 -6.55 20.25
CA GLN A 240 -18.71 -5.66 19.09
C GLN A 240 -17.34 -5.01 18.86
N ALA A 241 -16.81 -5.13 17.64
CA ALA A 241 -15.56 -4.49 17.28
C ALA A 241 -15.64 -2.96 17.42
N THR A 242 -14.56 -2.36 17.88
CA THR A 242 -14.39 -0.90 17.90
C THR A 242 -13.62 -0.41 16.68
N ASN A 243 -12.70 -1.24 16.17
CA ASN A 243 -11.80 -0.90 15.07
C ASN A 243 -11.55 -2.13 14.18
N ILE A 244 -11.41 -1.90 12.88
CA ILE A 244 -11.01 -2.91 11.90
C ILE A 244 -9.76 -2.45 11.15
N LEU A 245 -8.73 -3.27 11.12
CA LEU A 245 -7.55 -3.16 10.27
C LEU A 245 -7.76 -3.96 8.99
N LEU A 246 -7.85 -3.25 7.86
CA LEU A 246 -7.82 -3.87 6.54
C LEU A 246 -6.37 -4.09 6.13
N MET A 247 -6.11 -5.28 5.56
CA MET A 247 -4.79 -5.69 5.12
C MET A 247 -4.86 -6.61 3.88
N ASP A 248 -4.01 -6.37 2.90
CA ASP A 248 -3.89 -7.21 1.69
C ASP A 248 -3.41 -8.64 2.03
N ASP A 249 -3.68 -9.60 1.13
CA ASP A 249 -3.29 -11.00 1.31
C ASP A 249 -1.82 -11.28 0.95
N ASP A 250 -1.28 -10.60 -0.07
CA ASP A 250 0.07 -10.83 -0.59
C ASP A 250 1.17 -9.96 0.08
N VAL A 251 1.04 -9.76 1.39
CA VAL A 251 1.99 -8.99 2.22
C VAL A 251 2.85 -9.88 3.12
N ALA A 252 4.01 -9.37 3.52
CA ALA A 252 4.61 -9.81 4.77
C ALA A 252 4.18 -8.87 5.91
N VAL A 253 3.63 -9.48 6.96
CA VAL A 253 3.07 -8.79 8.11
C VAL A 253 4.13 -8.58 9.19
N SER A 254 4.11 -7.41 9.83
CA SER A 254 4.76 -7.19 11.13
C SER A 254 3.73 -7.33 12.25
N PRO A 255 3.75 -8.41 13.06
CA PRO A 255 2.86 -8.54 14.22
C PRO A 255 3.03 -7.39 15.20
N GLU A 256 4.24 -6.85 15.35
CA GLU A 256 4.51 -5.69 16.18
C GLU A 256 3.78 -4.43 15.68
N SER A 257 3.68 -4.20 14.38
CA SER A 257 2.88 -3.08 13.85
C SER A 257 1.42 -3.17 14.30
N ILE A 258 0.84 -4.38 14.31
CA ILE A 258 -0.54 -4.63 14.77
C ILE A 258 -0.67 -4.36 16.27
N LYS A 259 0.28 -4.83 17.09
CA LYS A 259 0.33 -4.55 18.53
C LYS A 259 0.44 -3.07 18.85
N ARG A 260 1.34 -2.35 18.16
CA ARG A 260 1.51 -0.90 18.31
C ARG A 260 0.26 -0.14 17.90
N THR A 261 -0.44 -0.60 16.86
CA THR A 261 -1.72 -0.02 16.44
C THR A 261 -2.79 -0.17 17.53
N TYR A 262 -2.93 -1.37 18.09
CA TYR A 262 -3.83 -1.62 19.22
C TYR A 262 -3.49 -0.75 20.43
N ASN A 263 -2.22 -0.71 20.83
CA ASN A 263 -1.76 0.10 21.96
C ASN A 263 -2.01 1.58 21.75
N LEU A 264 -1.77 2.08 20.52
CA LEU A 264 -2.06 3.46 20.14
C LEU A 264 -3.54 3.79 20.33
N LEU A 265 -4.45 2.96 19.79
CA LEU A 265 -5.91 3.13 19.90
C LEU A 265 -6.37 3.27 21.36
N ARG A 266 -5.78 2.49 22.27
CA ARG A 266 -6.16 2.48 23.69
C ARG A 266 -5.86 3.78 24.42
N ILE A 267 -4.91 4.58 23.92
CA ILE A 267 -4.47 5.82 24.59
C ILE A 267 -4.68 7.09 23.76
N LEU A 268 -5.35 7.00 22.60
CA LEU A 268 -5.69 8.15 21.77
C LEU A 268 -6.42 9.25 22.55
N LYS A 269 -6.09 10.51 22.27
CA LYS A 269 -6.88 11.64 22.76
C LYS A 269 -8.29 11.60 22.16
N PRO A 270 -9.32 12.09 22.87
CA PRO A 270 -10.71 12.03 22.40
C PRO A 270 -10.94 12.63 21.00
N GLN A 271 -10.24 13.72 20.64
CA GLN A 271 -10.38 14.36 19.33
C GLN A 271 -9.84 13.55 18.14
N TYR A 272 -9.11 12.45 18.40
CA TYR A 272 -8.63 11.52 17.38
C TYR A 272 -9.40 10.20 17.43
N ALA A 273 -10.55 10.14 18.12
CA ALA A 273 -11.35 8.93 18.26
C ALA A 273 -11.83 8.34 16.93
N ASP A 274 -12.06 9.20 15.93
CA ASP A 274 -12.52 8.87 14.59
C ASP A 274 -11.38 8.90 13.55
N ALA A 275 -10.13 9.11 13.98
CA ALA A 275 -8.98 9.08 13.10
C ALA A 275 -8.75 7.67 12.54
N MET A 276 -8.29 7.61 11.29
CA MET A 276 -7.83 6.37 10.67
C MET A 276 -6.31 6.26 10.86
N ILE A 277 -5.81 5.04 11.05
CA ILE A 277 -4.36 4.78 11.17
C ILE A 277 -3.89 4.09 9.90
N SER A 278 -2.90 4.67 9.24
CA SER A 278 -2.33 4.16 7.99
C SER A 278 -0.90 3.68 8.22
N GLY A 279 -0.63 2.45 7.77
CA GLY A 279 0.68 1.83 7.81
C GLY A 279 1.45 2.08 6.52
N ALA A 280 2.76 2.24 6.64
CA ALA A 280 3.65 2.38 5.50
C ALA A 280 3.69 1.08 4.67
N MET A 281 3.60 1.20 3.35
CA MET A 281 3.94 0.15 2.42
C MET A 281 5.44 0.18 2.13
N LEU A 282 6.15 -0.81 2.66
CA LEU A 282 7.55 -1.07 2.31
C LEU A 282 7.62 -2.00 1.10
N ASN A 283 8.68 -1.86 0.32
CA ASN A 283 8.89 -2.70 -0.85
C ASN A 283 9.30 -4.12 -0.43
N TYR A 284 8.58 -5.14 -0.90
CA TYR A 284 8.87 -6.54 -0.55
C TYR A 284 10.25 -7.03 -1.01
N GLU A 285 10.75 -6.54 -2.15
CA GLU A 285 12.05 -6.93 -2.71
C GLU A 285 13.20 -6.11 -2.12
N ILE A 286 12.97 -4.81 -1.91
CA ILE A 286 13.93 -3.87 -1.31
C ILE A 286 13.39 -3.40 0.03
N GLY A 287 13.50 -4.27 1.04
CA GLY A 287 12.81 -4.15 2.33
C GLY A 287 13.04 -2.87 3.13
N GLU A 288 14.07 -2.10 2.79
CA GLU A 288 14.38 -0.81 3.38
C GLU A 288 13.63 0.38 2.76
N ASP A 289 13.10 0.23 1.54
CA ASP A 289 12.49 1.33 0.81
C ASP A 289 10.98 1.44 1.16
N GLN A 290 10.59 2.57 1.72
CA GLN A 290 9.20 2.97 1.86
C GLN A 290 8.71 3.56 0.54
N TRP A 291 7.65 2.97 -0.01
CA TRP A 291 6.99 3.52 -1.19
C TRP A 291 6.02 4.63 -0.82
N GLU A 292 5.12 4.37 0.13
CA GLU A 292 4.01 5.25 0.48
C GLU A 292 3.43 4.90 1.85
N ASP A 293 2.96 5.88 2.61
CA ASP A 293 2.16 5.67 3.83
C ASP A 293 0.74 6.24 3.73
N THR A 294 0.53 7.23 2.87
CA THR A 294 -0.77 7.80 2.47
C THR A 294 -0.70 8.28 1.03
N GLY A 295 -1.84 8.28 0.35
CA GLY A 295 -1.98 8.74 -1.02
C GLY A 295 -2.91 9.92 -1.15
N PHE A 296 -2.91 10.57 -2.30
CA PHE A 296 -3.87 11.61 -2.63
C PHE A 296 -4.25 11.61 -4.12
N MET A 297 -5.38 12.24 -4.41
CA MET A 297 -5.83 12.49 -5.78
C MET A 297 -5.35 13.84 -6.29
N THR A 298 -4.63 13.83 -7.42
CA THR A 298 -4.13 15.06 -8.08
C THR A 298 -5.25 15.79 -8.82
N GLU A 299 -5.04 17.07 -9.16
CA GLU A 299 -5.98 17.85 -10.00
C GLU A 299 -6.16 17.21 -11.39
N GLU A 300 -5.12 16.57 -11.92
CA GLU A 300 -5.16 15.86 -13.21
C GLU A 300 -5.95 14.55 -13.16
N GLY A 301 -6.35 14.07 -11.98
CA GLY A 301 -7.12 12.83 -11.81
C GLY A 301 -6.28 11.57 -11.68
N THR A 302 -5.04 11.69 -11.21
CA THR A 302 -4.14 10.55 -10.94
C THR A 302 -3.97 10.28 -9.45
N PHE A 303 -3.63 9.04 -9.12
CA PHE A 303 -3.24 8.61 -7.77
C PHE A 303 -1.75 8.90 -7.57
N ALA A 304 -1.40 9.56 -6.47
CA ALA A 304 -0.02 9.90 -6.16
C ALA A 304 0.29 9.69 -4.67
N PRO A 305 1.52 9.28 -4.32
CA PRO A 305 1.95 9.17 -2.94
C PRO A 305 2.05 10.57 -2.31
N ALA A 306 1.62 10.70 -1.06
CA ALA A 306 1.64 11.96 -0.34
C ALA A 306 3.05 12.32 0.16
N LYS A 307 3.93 11.32 0.32
CA LYS A 307 5.34 11.44 0.69
C LYS A 307 6.24 11.00 -0.47
N PRO A 308 7.46 11.54 -0.57
CA PRO A 308 8.46 10.97 -1.47
C PRO A 308 8.87 9.55 -0.99
N PRO A 309 9.48 8.74 -1.87
CA PRO A 309 10.12 7.48 -1.45
C PRO A 309 11.21 7.75 -0.41
N LEU A 310 11.30 6.90 0.62
CA LEU A 310 12.27 7.03 1.72
C LEU A 310 13.02 5.72 1.94
N ARG A 311 14.26 5.79 2.44
CA ARG A 311 15.03 4.61 2.82
C ARG A 311 15.18 4.52 4.33
N LEU A 312 14.44 3.60 4.94
CA LEU A 312 14.25 3.52 6.39
C LEU A 312 15.45 2.93 7.16
N THR A 313 16.51 2.54 6.47
CA THR A 313 17.82 2.22 7.08
C THR A 313 18.68 3.48 7.32
N LYS A 314 18.32 4.61 6.69
CA LYS A 314 18.94 5.92 6.93
C LYS A 314 18.22 6.65 8.06
N TYR A 315 19.00 7.11 9.04
CA TYR A 315 18.44 7.76 10.23
C TYR A 315 17.70 9.07 9.90
N GLU A 316 18.29 9.90 9.03
CA GLU A 316 17.67 11.14 8.53
C GLU A 316 16.30 10.90 7.88
N ASP A 317 16.12 9.80 7.15
CA ASP A 317 14.84 9.45 6.50
C ASP A 317 13.82 8.97 7.55
N VAL A 318 14.26 8.24 8.60
CA VAL A 318 13.40 7.83 9.72
C VAL A 318 12.87 9.06 10.48
N VAL A 319 13.72 10.05 10.75
CA VAL A 319 13.32 11.34 11.35
C VAL A 319 12.40 12.10 10.40
N PHE A 320 12.80 12.25 9.12
CA PHE A 320 12.05 13.00 8.11
C PHE A 320 10.64 12.43 7.90
N ASN A 321 10.49 11.10 7.94
CA ASN A 321 9.18 10.44 7.84
C ASN A 321 8.20 10.88 8.93
N GLU A 322 8.71 11.17 10.14
CA GLU A 322 7.90 11.60 11.28
C GLU A 322 7.49 13.07 11.20
N VAL A 323 8.39 13.93 10.73
CA VAL A 323 8.16 15.38 10.67
C VAL A 323 7.65 15.89 9.32
N PHE A 324 7.47 15.00 8.34
CA PHE A 324 7.04 15.37 7.00
C PHE A 324 5.73 16.16 7.03
N LYS A 325 5.78 17.42 6.61
CA LYS A 325 4.61 18.29 6.46
C LYS A 325 4.14 18.24 5.03
N LEU A 326 2.88 17.85 4.84
CA LEU A 326 2.27 17.79 3.51
C LEU A 326 2.30 19.16 2.84
N PRO A 327 2.78 19.26 1.58
CA PRO A 327 2.72 20.48 0.80
C PRO A 327 1.28 20.98 0.64
N LYS A 328 1.10 22.30 0.51
CA LYS A 328 -0.22 22.92 0.25
C LYS A 328 -0.92 22.34 -0.98
N ALA A 329 -0.17 21.94 -2.00
CA ALA A 329 -0.71 21.30 -3.21
C ALA A 329 -1.46 20.00 -2.90
N ILE A 330 -1.10 19.29 -1.83
CA ILE A 330 -1.75 18.05 -1.39
C ILE A 330 -2.91 18.35 -0.44
N THR A 331 -2.74 19.30 0.48
CA THR A 331 -3.73 19.56 1.53
C THR A 331 -4.88 20.47 1.10
N LYS A 332 -4.71 21.27 0.04
CA LYS A 332 -5.67 22.30 -0.40
C LYS A 332 -7.12 21.79 -0.55
N TYR A 333 -7.29 20.59 -1.09
CA TYR A 333 -8.62 20.03 -1.36
C TYR A 333 -9.00 18.86 -0.44
N ASN A 334 -8.13 18.50 0.51
CA ASN A 334 -8.34 17.38 1.42
C ASN A 334 -8.69 16.05 0.71
N GLN A 335 -8.07 15.77 -0.44
CA GLN A 335 -8.30 14.54 -1.23
C GLN A 335 -7.26 13.46 -0.91
N ARG A 336 -6.91 13.32 0.38
CA ARG A 336 -5.93 12.35 0.88
C ARG A 336 -6.65 11.10 1.38
N TYR A 337 -6.03 9.94 1.23
CA TYR A 337 -6.56 8.64 1.64
C TYR A 337 -5.46 7.73 2.21
N ALA A 338 -5.91 6.70 2.92
CA ALA A 338 -5.10 5.58 3.36
C ALA A 338 -5.53 4.34 2.57
N ALA A 339 -4.58 3.65 1.95
CA ALA A 339 -4.87 2.46 1.18
C ALA A 339 -4.98 1.23 2.07
N TRP A 340 -5.70 0.22 1.60
CA TRP A 340 -6.12 -0.92 2.42
C TRP A 340 -5.08 -2.05 2.56
N TRP A 341 -3.84 -1.83 2.12
CA TRP A 341 -2.73 -2.73 2.49
C TRP A 341 -2.47 -2.71 4.01
N TYR A 342 -2.73 -1.58 4.67
CA TYR A 342 -2.70 -1.43 6.12
C TYR A 342 -3.49 -0.18 6.53
N CYS A 343 -4.79 -0.35 6.76
CA CYS A 343 -5.67 0.75 7.14
C CYS A 343 -6.59 0.37 8.30
N CYS A 344 -6.36 0.96 9.47
CA CYS A 344 -7.24 0.79 10.62
C CYS A 344 -8.32 1.87 10.65
N ILE A 345 -9.57 1.43 10.62
CA ILE A 345 -10.78 2.24 10.52
C ILE A 345 -11.63 2.04 11.79
N PRO A 346 -12.05 3.11 12.49
CA PRO A 346 -13.02 2.99 13.56
C PRO A 346 -14.38 2.49 13.03
N ILE A 347 -15.00 1.52 13.71
CA ILE A 347 -16.32 1.01 13.31
C ILE A 347 -17.39 2.10 13.35
N SER A 348 -17.23 3.12 14.20
CA SER A 348 -18.11 4.30 14.21
C SER A 348 -18.08 5.06 12.89
N VAL A 349 -16.91 5.20 12.25
CA VAL A 349 -16.77 5.85 10.94
C VAL A 349 -17.48 5.03 9.86
N ILE A 350 -17.38 3.69 9.91
CA ILE A 350 -18.09 2.82 8.96
C ILE A 350 -19.62 2.97 9.11
N LYS A 351 -20.12 3.03 10.35
CA LYS A 351 -21.54 3.25 10.63
C LYS A 351 -22.04 4.62 10.16
N GLU A 352 -21.21 5.66 10.30
CA GLU A 352 -21.54 7.03 9.90
C GLU A 352 -21.51 7.20 8.38
N GLU A 353 -20.45 6.73 7.73
CA GLU A 353 -20.20 7.00 6.30
C GLU A 353 -20.88 5.99 5.38
N GLY A 354 -21.18 4.79 5.89
CA GLY A 354 -21.64 3.64 5.11
C GLY A 354 -20.48 2.91 4.43
N LEU A 355 -20.78 1.74 3.88
CA LEU A 355 -19.82 0.80 3.30
C LEU A 355 -19.19 1.32 1.99
N PRO A 356 -18.10 0.69 1.50
CA PRO A 356 -17.49 1.00 0.22
C PRO A 356 -18.44 0.89 -0.98
N LEU A 357 -18.07 1.49 -2.11
CA LEU A 357 -18.81 1.30 -3.37
C LEU A 357 -18.60 -0.12 -3.94
N PRO A 358 -19.62 -0.70 -4.62
CA PRO A 358 -19.54 -2.05 -5.21
C PRO A 358 -18.75 -2.09 -6.52
N VAL A 359 -17.51 -1.64 -6.46
CA VAL A 359 -16.51 -1.87 -7.50
C VAL A 359 -15.84 -3.24 -7.27
N PHE A 360 -14.98 -3.68 -8.18
CA PHE A 360 -14.30 -4.98 -8.03
C PHE A 360 -12.94 -4.82 -7.37
N VAL A 361 -12.06 -4.00 -7.95
CA VAL A 361 -10.74 -3.62 -7.43
C VAL A 361 -10.40 -2.20 -7.88
N ARG A 362 -9.51 -1.54 -7.16
CA ARG A 362 -9.03 -0.14 -7.37
C ARG A 362 -10.07 0.92 -7.07
N CYS A 363 -9.57 2.02 -6.50
CA CYS A 363 -10.31 3.24 -6.16
C CYS A 363 -11.30 3.07 -5.00
N ASP A 364 -11.56 1.85 -4.54
CA ASP A 364 -12.37 1.54 -3.36
C ASP A 364 -11.78 2.16 -2.08
N ASP A 365 -10.49 1.96 -1.86
CA ASP A 365 -9.75 2.53 -0.74
C ASP A 365 -9.65 4.06 -0.81
N ALA A 366 -9.31 4.60 -1.97
CA ALA A 366 -9.18 6.03 -2.20
C ALA A 366 -10.52 6.75 -2.09
N GLU A 367 -11.58 6.20 -2.68
CA GLU A 367 -12.94 6.72 -2.55
C GLU A 367 -13.34 6.77 -1.09
N TYR A 368 -13.19 5.65 -0.39
CA TYR A 368 -13.61 5.54 1.00
C TYR A 368 -12.84 6.53 1.89
N GLY A 369 -11.51 6.58 1.77
CA GLY A 369 -10.67 7.48 2.55
C GLY A 369 -10.98 8.97 2.31
N VAL A 370 -11.12 9.37 1.04
CA VAL A 370 -11.47 10.76 0.69
C VAL A 370 -12.90 11.11 1.11
N ARG A 371 -13.85 10.16 1.02
CA ARG A 371 -15.22 10.36 1.49
C ARG A 371 -15.27 10.55 3.00
N CYS A 372 -14.52 9.75 3.77
CA CYS A 372 -14.55 9.81 5.22
C CYS A 372 -13.96 11.11 5.79
N GLN A 373 -12.99 11.74 5.11
CA GLN A 373 -12.33 12.99 5.53
C GLN A 373 -11.78 13.00 6.96
N ARG A 374 -11.34 11.85 7.48
CA ARG A 374 -10.79 11.72 8.84
C ARG A 374 -9.30 12.03 8.87
N GLU A 375 -8.81 12.41 10.05
CA GLU A 375 -7.36 12.54 10.27
C GLU A 375 -6.69 11.19 10.01
N LEU A 376 -5.60 11.21 9.23
CA LEU A 376 -4.79 10.03 8.95
C LEU A 376 -3.53 10.06 9.82
N ILE A 377 -3.46 9.15 10.77
CA ILE A 377 -2.29 8.96 11.64
C ILE A 377 -1.34 7.98 10.93
N THR A 378 -0.11 8.42 10.67
CA THR A 378 1.01 7.55 10.23
C THR A 378 2.14 7.65 11.24
N MET A 379 2.91 6.58 11.43
CA MET A 379 3.99 6.52 12.41
C MET A 379 5.05 5.48 12.02
N ASN A 380 6.32 5.74 12.32
CA ASN A 380 7.38 4.74 12.17
C ASN A 380 7.05 3.47 12.98
N GLY A 381 7.48 2.32 12.43
CA GLY A 381 7.17 1.00 12.98
C GLY A 381 5.75 0.50 12.72
N LEU A 382 4.90 1.27 12.03
CA LEU A 382 3.61 0.80 11.50
C LEU A 382 3.74 0.54 10.00
N CYS A 383 3.87 -0.72 9.59
CA CYS A 383 4.11 -1.04 8.19
C CYS A 383 3.74 -2.49 7.82
N ILE A 384 3.73 -2.73 6.51
CA ILE A 384 3.82 -4.06 5.91
C ILE A 384 4.84 -4.02 4.78
N TRP A 385 5.25 -5.18 4.28
CA TRP A 385 5.97 -5.29 3.00
C TRP A 385 5.07 -5.84 1.92
N HIS A 386 4.99 -5.15 0.78
CA HIS A 386 4.12 -5.50 -0.34
C HIS A 386 4.89 -5.49 -1.67
N MET A 387 4.46 -6.34 -2.62
CA MET A 387 5.05 -6.36 -3.96
C MET A 387 4.90 -5.01 -4.67
N SER A 388 5.94 -4.56 -5.38
CA SER A 388 5.91 -3.29 -6.09
C SER A 388 4.86 -3.26 -7.22
N PHE A 389 4.20 -2.12 -7.41
CA PHE A 389 3.18 -1.93 -8.45
C PHE A 389 3.73 -2.15 -9.88
N HIS A 390 5.02 -1.92 -10.13
CA HIS A 390 5.64 -2.12 -11.43
C HIS A 390 5.68 -3.59 -11.86
N VAL A 391 5.83 -4.50 -10.90
CA VAL A 391 5.83 -5.95 -11.13
C VAL A 391 4.41 -6.46 -11.45
N ARG A 392 3.39 -5.76 -10.94
CA ARG A 392 1.96 -6.15 -11.03
C ARG A 392 1.18 -5.40 -12.11
N TYR A 393 1.83 -4.68 -13.02
CA TYR A 393 1.12 -3.88 -14.03
C TYR A 393 0.13 -4.75 -14.83
N ASN A 394 -1.14 -4.35 -14.83
CA ASN A 394 -2.20 -5.00 -15.60
C ASN A 394 -3.10 -3.95 -16.24
N ALA A 395 -3.14 -3.90 -17.57
CA ALA A 395 -3.97 -2.93 -18.30
C ALA A 395 -5.47 -3.05 -17.97
N ALA A 396 -5.99 -4.24 -17.65
CA ALA A 396 -7.39 -4.37 -17.21
C ALA A 396 -7.65 -3.66 -15.86
N VAL A 397 -6.62 -3.54 -15.03
CA VAL A 397 -6.70 -2.79 -13.77
C VAL A 397 -6.52 -1.29 -14.08
N GLU A 398 -5.40 -0.92 -14.71
CA GLU A 398 -5.00 0.48 -14.87
C GLU A 398 -5.77 1.27 -15.95
N ARG A 399 -6.30 0.60 -16.98
CA ARG A 399 -7.01 1.25 -18.10
C ARG A 399 -8.52 1.05 -18.05
N TYR A 400 -8.97 -0.06 -17.47
CA TYR A 400 -10.39 -0.34 -17.35
C TYR A 400 -10.92 0.01 -15.94
N GLN A 401 -10.44 -0.66 -14.88
CA GLN A 401 -10.98 -0.45 -13.52
C GLN A 401 -10.76 0.98 -13.02
N THR A 402 -9.52 1.47 -13.08
CA THR A 402 -9.18 2.81 -12.56
C THR A 402 -10.01 3.89 -13.26
N THR A 403 -10.11 3.86 -14.59
CA THR A 403 -10.91 4.81 -15.38
C THR A 403 -12.41 4.74 -15.05
N ARG A 404 -12.97 3.53 -14.98
CA ARG A 404 -14.41 3.35 -14.70
C ARG A 404 -14.74 3.79 -13.27
N ASN A 405 -13.96 3.32 -12.31
CA ASN A 405 -14.28 3.43 -10.89
C ASN A 405 -14.12 4.87 -10.39
N THR A 406 -13.14 5.65 -10.87
CA THR A 406 -13.01 7.07 -10.48
C THR A 406 -14.20 7.91 -10.93
N MET A 407 -14.72 7.67 -12.13
CA MET A 407 -15.92 8.35 -12.64
C MET A 407 -17.18 7.95 -11.87
N ILE A 408 -17.33 6.65 -11.55
CA ILE A 408 -18.41 6.15 -10.69
C ILE A 408 -18.33 6.81 -9.31
N ALA A 409 -17.15 6.79 -8.68
CA ALA A 409 -16.92 7.35 -7.36
C ALA A 409 -17.25 8.85 -7.33
N GLN A 410 -16.74 9.63 -8.29
CA GLN A 410 -17.01 11.07 -8.36
C GLN A 410 -18.51 11.37 -8.50
N CYS A 411 -19.22 10.62 -9.35
CA CYS A 411 -20.65 10.83 -9.57
C CYS A 411 -21.53 10.30 -8.41
N THR A 412 -21.06 9.31 -7.65
CA THR A 412 -21.85 8.65 -6.59
C THR A 412 -21.64 9.34 -5.25
N THR A 413 -20.40 9.59 -4.86
CA THR A 413 -20.05 10.07 -3.51
C THR A 413 -19.43 11.45 -3.48
N GLY A 414 -19.20 12.06 -4.64
CA GLY A 414 -18.47 13.32 -4.74
C GLY A 414 -16.96 13.14 -4.54
N PHE A 415 -16.44 11.92 -4.75
CA PHE A 415 -15.02 11.62 -4.65
C PHE A 415 -14.16 12.56 -5.52
N ALA A 416 -13.16 13.15 -4.88
CA ALA A 416 -12.15 14.02 -5.50
C ALA A 416 -12.77 15.03 -6.49
N PRO A 417 -13.59 15.98 -6.02
CA PRO A 417 -14.35 16.89 -6.89
C PRO A 417 -13.46 17.86 -7.68
N HIS A 418 -12.20 18.01 -7.29
CA HIS A 418 -11.21 18.86 -7.98
C HIS A 418 -10.31 18.09 -8.94
N SER A 419 -10.56 16.79 -9.14
CA SER A 419 -9.83 15.94 -10.07
C SER A 419 -10.55 15.82 -11.41
N ASP A 420 -9.82 16.01 -12.51
CA ASP A 420 -10.35 15.92 -13.87
C ASP A 420 -10.18 14.50 -14.45
N PHE A 421 -11.11 13.61 -14.13
CA PHE A 421 -11.10 12.24 -14.65
C PHE A 421 -11.35 12.16 -16.18
N MET A 422 -11.91 13.20 -16.80
CA MET A 422 -12.06 13.27 -18.25
C MET A 422 -10.73 13.63 -18.93
N HIS A 423 -9.93 14.49 -18.30
CA HIS A 423 -8.55 14.73 -18.71
C HIS A 423 -7.75 13.42 -18.64
N GLU A 424 -7.83 12.69 -17.53
CA GLU A 424 -7.07 11.44 -17.38
C GLU A 424 -7.53 10.34 -18.35
N LEU A 425 -8.84 10.22 -18.60
CA LEU A 425 -9.36 9.34 -19.68
C LEU A 425 -8.75 9.72 -21.04
N HIS A 426 -8.78 11.01 -21.39
CA HIS A 426 -8.22 11.48 -22.65
C HIS A 426 -6.71 11.21 -22.74
N ASN A 427 -5.98 11.47 -21.66
CA ASN A 427 -4.55 11.25 -21.57
C ASN A 427 -4.20 9.77 -21.75
N ASN A 428 -4.90 8.88 -21.06
CA ASN A 428 -4.70 7.43 -21.18
C ASN A 428 -4.96 6.91 -22.59
N ILE A 429 -6.11 7.26 -23.20
CA ILE A 429 -6.40 6.88 -24.59
C ILE A 429 -5.31 7.40 -25.53
N ARG A 430 -4.95 8.68 -25.42
CA ARG A 430 -3.96 9.31 -26.28
C ARG A 430 -2.57 8.67 -26.13
N LEU A 431 -2.17 8.35 -24.90
CA LEU A 431 -0.89 7.73 -24.61
C LEU A 431 -0.80 6.32 -25.19
N GLU A 432 -1.84 5.50 -25.03
CA GLU A 432 -1.90 4.17 -25.63
C GLU A 432 -1.90 4.24 -27.17
N LEU A 433 -2.69 5.13 -27.77
CA LEU A 433 -2.71 5.31 -29.23
C LEU A 433 -1.34 5.70 -29.80
N LYS A 434 -0.59 6.58 -29.13
CA LYS A 434 0.76 6.99 -29.56
C LYS A 434 1.78 5.84 -29.54
N LYS A 435 1.55 4.83 -28.70
CA LYS A 435 2.39 3.64 -28.53
C LYS A 435 1.75 2.39 -29.15
N PHE A 436 0.83 2.56 -30.10
CA PHE A 436 0.10 1.48 -30.79
C PHE A 436 -0.59 0.47 -29.85
N GLY A 437 -0.88 0.89 -28.61
CA GLY A 437 -1.55 0.10 -27.57
C GLY A 437 -3.06 0.05 -27.77
N TYR A 438 -3.53 -0.27 -28.98
CA TYR A 438 -4.94 -0.12 -29.35
C TYR A 438 -5.90 -0.91 -28.45
N ALA A 439 -5.53 -2.14 -28.10
CA ALA A 439 -6.31 -2.97 -27.17
C ALA A 439 -6.50 -2.25 -25.81
N ASN A 440 -5.45 -1.61 -25.30
CA ASN A 440 -5.50 -0.88 -24.03
C ASN A 440 -6.28 0.44 -24.15
N ALA A 441 -6.24 1.11 -25.31
CA ALA A 441 -7.09 2.27 -25.58
C ALA A 441 -8.58 1.89 -25.64
N GLU A 442 -8.89 0.74 -26.25
CA GLU A 442 -10.25 0.17 -26.28
C GLU A 442 -10.74 -0.20 -24.88
N LEU A 443 -9.87 -0.64 -23.96
CA LEU A 443 -10.23 -0.86 -22.56
C LEU A 443 -10.68 0.43 -21.86
N CYS A 444 -10.03 1.57 -22.12
CA CYS A 444 -10.48 2.85 -21.58
C CYS A 444 -11.87 3.22 -22.10
N LEU A 445 -12.18 2.91 -23.37
CA LEU A 445 -13.50 3.13 -23.94
C LEU A 445 -14.54 2.15 -23.37
N ASP A 446 -14.19 0.87 -23.20
CA ASP A 446 -15.04 -0.12 -22.53
C ASP A 446 -15.40 0.35 -21.10
N ALA A 447 -14.44 0.91 -20.38
CA ALA A 447 -14.65 1.47 -19.04
C ALA A 447 -15.58 2.68 -19.05
N PHE A 448 -15.33 3.62 -19.97
CA PHE A 448 -16.15 4.81 -20.11
C PHE A 448 -17.60 4.46 -20.49
N GLU A 449 -17.80 3.57 -21.45
CA GLU A 449 -19.11 3.07 -21.85
C GLU A 449 -19.84 2.33 -20.73
N ASP A 450 -19.13 1.53 -19.92
CA ASP A 450 -19.73 0.86 -18.76
C ASP A 450 -20.16 1.86 -17.66
N PHE A 451 -19.38 2.93 -17.43
CA PHE A 451 -19.79 4.04 -16.57
C PHE A 451 -21.07 4.72 -17.11
N LEU A 452 -21.15 4.95 -18.42
CA LEU A 452 -22.30 5.60 -19.07
C LEU A 452 -23.61 4.78 -18.98
N LYS A 453 -23.56 3.49 -18.64
CA LYS A 453 -24.76 2.66 -18.41
C LYS A 453 -25.50 3.00 -17.12
N GLY A 454 -24.86 3.71 -16.18
CA GLY A 454 -25.46 4.21 -14.94
C GLY A 454 -25.48 3.20 -13.78
N PRO A 455 -25.93 3.65 -12.60
CA PRO A 455 -25.79 2.90 -11.34
C PRO A 455 -26.54 1.57 -11.33
N ARG A 456 -27.70 1.47 -12.01
CA ARG A 456 -28.46 0.19 -12.12
C ARG A 456 -27.70 -0.92 -12.83
N PHE A 457 -26.73 -0.59 -13.67
CA PHE A 457 -25.86 -1.58 -14.29
C PHE A 457 -24.77 -2.01 -13.30
N ILE A 458 -24.12 -1.05 -12.66
CA ILE A 458 -23.02 -1.26 -11.72
C ILE A 458 -23.48 -2.01 -10.46
N SER A 459 -24.69 -1.74 -9.97
CA SER A 459 -25.21 -2.30 -8.72
C SER A 459 -25.57 -3.79 -8.77
N LYS A 460 -25.62 -4.38 -9.97
CA LYS A 460 -26.07 -5.77 -10.14
C LYS A 460 -24.99 -6.76 -9.70
N PRO A 461 -25.33 -7.75 -8.86
CA PRO A 461 -24.42 -8.84 -8.53
C PRO A 461 -23.79 -9.49 -9.77
N GLY A 462 -22.49 -9.77 -9.69
CA GLY A 462 -21.72 -10.39 -10.77
C GLY A 462 -21.30 -9.44 -11.91
N VAL A 463 -21.87 -8.23 -12.05
CA VAL A 463 -21.46 -7.30 -13.12
C VAL A 463 -20.03 -6.83 -12.93
N ALA A 464 -19.62 -6.52 -11.70
CA ALA A 464 -18.28 -6.04 -11.39
C ALA A 464 -17.20 -7.08 -11.77
N GLU A 465 -17.45 -8.37 -11.49
CA GLU A 465 -16.57 -9.48 -11.87
C GLU A 465 -16.59 -9.71 -13.39
N ALA A 466 -17.78 -9.89 -13.98
CA ALA A 466 -17.93 -10.23 -15.39
C ALA A 466 -17.28 -9.18 -16.31
N THR A 467 -17.42 -7.90 -15.96
CA THR A 467 -16.80 -6.82 -16.72
C THR A 467 -15.28 -6.79 -16.58
N PHE A 468 -14.73 -7.08 -15.39
CA PHE A 468 -13.29 -7.21 -15.19
C PHE A 468 -12.71 -8.43 -15.91
N MET A 469 -13.40 -9.56 -15.89
CA MET A 469 -12.98 -10.77 -16.63
C MET A 469 -12.99 -10.51 -18.14
N ARG A 470 -13.98 -9.78 -18.64
CA ARG A 470 -14.03 -9.34 -20.04
C ARG A 470 -12.83 -8.44 -20.37
N ALA A 471 -12.50 -7.48 -19.51
CA ALA A 471 -11.34 -6.61 -19.69
C ALA A 471 -10.01 -7.40 -19.71
N ASN A 472 -9.85 -8.40 -18.83
CA ASN A 472 -8.65 -9.26 -18.83
C ASN A 472 -8.55 -10.15 -20.08
N LYS A 473 -9.67 -10.54 -20.68
CA LYS A 473 -9.66 -11.26 -21.97
C LYS A 473 -9.35 -10.35 -23.15
N ARG A 474 -9.73 -9.06 -23.08
CA ARG A 474 -9.56 -8.07 -24.16
C ARG A 474 -8.25 -7.30 -24.14
N LYS A 475 -7.58 -7.22 -22.98
CA LYS A 475 -6.28 -6.57 -22.87
C LYS A 475 -5.27 -7.21 -23.83
N GLU A 476 -4.22 -6.47 -24.15
CA GLU A 476 -3.06 -7.00 -24.86
C GLU A 476 -2.54 -8.28 -24.18
N GLN A 477 -2.46 -9.37 -24.95
CA GLN A 477 -1.99 -10.65 -24.46
C GLN A 477 -0.48 -10.72 -24.62
N LEU A 478 0.21 -11.05 -23.54
CA LEU A 478 1.67 -11.17 -23.53
C LEU A 478 2.07 -12.62 -23.69
N VAL A 479 3.09 -12.87 -24.50
CA VAL A 479 3.68 -14.18 -24.75
C VAL A 479 5.05 -14.28 -24.09
N GLY A 480 5.52 -15.51 -23.85
CA GLY A 480 6.90 -15.73 -23.39
C GLY A 480 7.92 -15.31 -24.45
N PHE A 481 9.16 -15.06 -24.02
CA PHE A 481 10.22 -14.54 -24.90
C PHE A 481 10.54 -15.41 -26.13
N GLU A 482 10.47 -16.74 -26.01
CA GLU A 482 10.67 -17.62 -27.18
C GLU A 482 9.58 -17.41 -28.24
N GLU A 483 8.33 -17.31 -27.81
CA GLU A 483 7.21 -17.04 -28.71
C GLU A 483 7.25 -15.61 -29.24
N LEU A 484 7.67 -14.64 -28.44
CA LEU A 484 7.87 -13.26 -28.88
C LEU A 484 8.90 -13.18 -30.03
N GLN A 485 10.00 -13.93 -29.91
CA GLN A 485 11.03 -14.03 -30.94
C GLN A 485 10.46 -14.63 -32.23
N ARG A 486 9.71 -15.74 -32.14
CA ARG A 486 9.02 -16.34 -33.30
C ARG A 486 8.06 -15.37 -33.99
N GLN A 487 7.24 -14.66 -33.21
CA GLN A 487 6.32 -13.67 -33.77
C GLN A 487 7.05 -12.51 -34.48
N ALA A 488 8.21 -12.10 -33.97
CA ALA A 488 9.03 -11.09 -34.62
C ALA A 488 9.61 -11.57 -35.96
N GLU A 489 10.01 -12.84 -36.03
CA GLU A 489 10.52 -13.49 -37.25
C GLU A 489 9.42 -13.66 -38.31
N ASP A 490 8.22 -14.10 -37.90
CA ASP A 490 7.03 -14.22 -38.76
C ASP A 490 6.59 -12.86 -39.33
N LEU A 491 6.77 -11.79 -38.57
CA LEU A 491 6.53 -10.40 -39.00
C LEU A 491 7.72 -9.79 -39.78
N HIS A 492 8.78 -10.57 -40.00
CA HIS A 492 10.02 -10.17 -40.68
C HIS A 492 10.69 -8.93 -40.07
N ILE A 493 10.70 -8.83 -38.74
CA ILE A 493 11.37 -7.75 -38.01
C ILE A 493 12.88 -8.00 -37.98
N THR A 494 13.62 -7.31 -38.84
CA THR A 494 15.07 -7.49 -38.97
C THR A 494 15.84 -6.92 -37.78
N GLY A 495 16.82 -7.69 -37.29
CA GLY A 495 17.74 -7.26 -36.22
C GLY A 495 17.13 -7.27 -34.82
N PHE A 496 15.97 -7.88 -34.60
CA PHE A 496 15.46 -8.17 -33.27
C PHE A 496 15.98 -9.53 -32.78
N ASP A 497 16.63 -9.52 -31.63
CA ASP A 497 17.07 -10.72 -30.92
C ASP A 497 16.80 -10.50 -29.43
N ILE A 498 15.89 -11.29 -28.87
CA ILE A 498 15.50 -11.19 -27.46
C ILE A 498 16.68 -11.40 -26.50
N SER A 499 17.70 -12.17 -26.91
CA SER A 499 18.90 -12.42 -26.09
C SER A 499 19.79 -11.17 -25.93
N GLN A 500 19.65 -10.19 -26.81
CA GLN A 500 20.41 -8.93 -26.80
C GLN A 500 19.65 -7.80 -26.11
N ILE A 501 18.41 -8.04 -25.65
CA ILE A 501 17.60 -7.01 -25.00
C ILE A 501 18.10 -6.75 -23.59
N THR A 502 18.50 -5.50 -23.33
CA THR A 502 18.95 -5.04 -22.02
C THR A 502 17.95 -4.08 -21.40
N ARG A 503 17.99 -3.94 -20.07
CA ARG A 503 17.20 -2.92 -19.35
C ARG A 503 17.49 -1.51 -19.89
N GLN A 504 18.74 -1.21 -20.24
CA GLN A 504 19.12 0.07 -20.84
C GLN A 504 18.34 0.33 -22.14
N LEU A 505 18.21 -0.67 -23.00
CA LEU A 505 17.47 -0.52 -24.25
C LEU A 505 15.97 -0.29 -23.99
N VAL A 506 15.38 -1.09 -23.10
CA VAL A 506 13.96 -0.99 -22.74
C VAL A 506 13.63 0.39 -22.15
N ASP A 507 14.44 0.86 -21.21
CA ASP A 507 14.20 2.12 -20.47
C ASP A 507 14.72 3.36 -21.23
N SER A 508 15.34 3.20 -22.40
CA SER A 508 15.91 4.31 -23.16
C SER A 508 14.86 5.17 -23.86
N ASP A 509 15.13 6.48 -23.94
CA ASP A 509 14.45 7.39 -24.86
C ASP A 509 15.47 8.30 -25.56
N LYS A 510 15.05 8.97 -26.63
CA LYS A 510 15.85 9.93 -27.39
C LYS A 510 15.24 11.33 -27.30
N PRO A 511 16.06 12.39 -27.20
CA PRO A 511 15.54 13.75 -27.23
C PRO A 511 14.88 14.03 -28.58
N ARG A 512 13.79 14.82 -28.54
CA ARG A 512 13.08 15.31 -29.73
C ARG A 512 13.17 16.83 -29.81
N THR A 513 13.41 17.34 -31.00
CA THR A 513 13.32 18.78 -31.32
C THR A 513 11.88 19.29 -31.14
N ARG A 514 11.71 20.60 -31.05
CA ARG A 514 10.38 21.22 -30.92
C ARG A 514 9.46 20.90 -32.11
N LEU A 515 10.02 20.85 -33.31
CA LEU A 515 9.29 20.50 -34.53
C LEU A 515 8.81 19.05 -34.50
N GLU A 516 9.67 18.12 -34.10
CA GLU A 516 9.30 16.70 -33.98
C GLU A 516 8.23 16.49 -32.92
N ARG A 517 8.32 17.17 -31.77
CA ARG A 517 7.28 17.14 -30.73
C ARG A 517 5.93 17.63 -31.28
N LEU A 518 5.93 18.72 -32.04
CA LEU A 518 4.73 19.26 -32.67
C LEU A 518 4.14 18.29 -33.69
N GLN A 519 5.00 17.69 -34.54
CA GLN A 519 4.57 16.71 -35.53
C GLN A 519 4.01 15.45 -34.86
N ASP A 520 4.67 14.91 -33.84
CA ASP A 520 4.20 13.75 -33.08
C ASP A 520 2.86 14.04 -32.40
N TYR A 521 2.69 15.26 -31.87
CA TYR A 521 1.45 15.71 -31.25
C TYR A 521 0.32 15.79 -32.28
N ALA A 522 0.55 16.46 -33.41
CA ALA A 522 -0.45 16.70 -34.44
C ALA A 522 -0.87 15.41 -35.15
N THR A 523 0.10 14.50 -35.38
CA THR A 523 -0.11 13.26 -36.11
C THR A 523 -0.34 12.04 -35.23
N ASN A 524 -0.23 12.16 -33.90
CA ASN A 524 -0.22 11.02 -32.96
C ASN A 524 0.69 9.88 -33.47
N ASN A 525 1.97 10.20 -33.67
CA ASN A 525 2.98 9.29 -34.23
C ASN A 525 2.64 8.77 -35.65
N GLY A 526 2.24 9.67 -36.54
CA GLY A 526 1.98 9.36 -37.96
C GLY A 526 0.69 8.58 -38.24
N GLN A 527 -0.32 8.68 -37.38
CA GLN A 527 -1.60 7.95 -37.51
C GLN A 527 -2.78 8.87 -37.81
N ARG A 528 -2.65 10.15 -37.48
CA ARG A 528 -3.67 11.21 -37.61
C ARG A 528 -3.22 12.23 -38.65
N LEU A 529 -4.15 12.70 -39.49
CA LEU A 529 -3.94 13.69 -40.56
C LEU A 529 -2.93 13.23 -41.64
N LEU A 530 -1.65 13.17 -41.28
CA LEU A 530 -0.56 12.67 -42.12
C LEU A 530 -0.19 11.25 -41.68
N LYS A 531 -0.78 10.27 -42.37
CA LYS A 531 -0.59 8.84 -42.09
C LYS A 531 0.74 8.37 -42.68
N THR A 532 1.57 7.72 -41.87
CA THR A 532 2.83 7.09 -42.29
C THR A 532 2.88 5.65 -41.78
N GLU A 533 3.30 4.71 -42.62
CA GLU A 533 3.48 3.32 -42.17
C GLU A 533 4.59 3.23 -41.12
N GLY A 534 5.66 4.01 -41.29
CA GLY A 534 6.88 3.89 -40.49
C GLY A 534 7.69 2.64 -40.86
N GLU A 535 8.84 2.48 -40.23
CA GLU A 535 9.78 1.41 -40.53
C GLU A 535 10.49 0.88 -39.28
N GLY A 536 10.93 -0.38 -39.34
CA GLY A 536 11.65 -1.03 -38.25
C GLY A 536 10.86 -1.07 -36.93
N TYR A 537 11.61 -1.30 -35.85
CA TYR A 537 11.06 -1.45 -34.51
C TYR A 537 11.70 -0.50 -33.48
N ALA A 538 11.03 -0.36 -32.34
CA ALA A 538 11.62 0.11 -31.08
C ALA A 538 11.19 -0.81 -29.95
N VAL A 539 12.00 -0.87 -28.89
CA VAL A 539 11.73 -1.66 -27.68
C VAL A 539 11.30 -0.69 -26.58
N ILE A 540 10.21 -1.02 -25.89
CA ILE A 540 9.63 -0.16 -24.85
C ILE A 540 9.18 -0.99 -23.64
N PRO A 541 9.08 -0.41 -22.43
CA PRO A 541 8.53 -1.14 -21.29
C PRO A 541 7.03 -1.33 -21.44
N LEU A 542 6.48 -2.38 -20.82
CA LEU A 542 5.05 -2.63 -20.73
C LEU A 542 4.26 -1.51 -20.02
N LEU A 543 4.93 -0.75 -19.14
CA LEU A 543 4.30 0.22 -18.26
C LEU A 543 3.40 1.23 -19.01
N GLY A 544 2.17 1.37 -18.52
CA GLY A 544 1.15 2.21 -19.13
C GLY A 544 1.56 3.69 -19.25
N TRP A 545 2.19 4.23 -18.21
CA TRP A 545 2.63 5.64 -18.13
C TRP A 545 3.94 5.95 -18.89
N ALA A 546 4.69 4.94 -19.33
CA ALA A 546 5.91 5.19 -20.09
C ALA A 546 5.59 5.83 -21.45
N TYR A 547 6.30 6.90 -21.84
CA TYR A 547 6.17 7.50 -23.16
C TYR A 547 7.55 7.76 -23.77
N PRO A 548 8.26 6.71 -24.25
CA PRO A 548 9.60 6.82 -24.82
C PRO A 548 9.52 7.37 -26.25
N ALA A 549 9.12 8.62 -26.34
CA ALA A 549 8.53 9.20 -27.53
C ALA A 549 9.54 9.45 -28.65
N GLY A 550 10.82 9.63 -28.32
CA GLY A 550 11.88 9.78 -29.31
C GLY A 550 12.22 8.48 -30.02
N VAL A 551 12.22 7.35 -29.31
CA VAL A 551 12.57 6.05 -29.92
C VAL A 551 11.43 5.44 -30.73
N ILE A 552 10.17 5.66 -30.35
CA ILE A 552 9.00 5.11 -31.06
C ILE A 552 8.62 5.89 -32.33
N ARG A 553 9.20 7.09 -32.51
CA ARG A 553 8.88 7.98 -33.63
C ARG A 553 9.25 7.33 -34.95
N GLY A 554 8.31 7.33 -35.89
CA GLY A 554 8.53 6.79 -37.23
C GLY A 554 8.62 5.26 -37.30
N LYS A 555 8.39 4.55 -36.20
CA LYS A 555 8.43 3.08 -36.17
C LYS A 555 7.14 2.45 -36.66
N LYS A 556 7.26 1.27 -37.27
CA LYS A 556 6.13 0.40 -37.65
C LYS A 556 5.76 -0.54 -36.51
N TYR A 557 6.77 -1.10 -35.84
CA TYR A 557 6.61 -2.07 -34.77
C TYR A 557 7.10 -1.51 -33.43
N LEU A 558 6.41 -1.83 -32.35
CA LEU A 558 6.88 -1.59 -30.98
C LEU A 558 6.88 -2.92 -30.24
N ILE A 559 8.06 -3.33 -29.79
CA ILE A 559 8.24 -4.55 -29.01
C ILE A 559 8.17 -4.17 -27.55
N VAL A 560 7.10 -4.63 -26.90
CA VAL A 560 6.78 -4.30 -25.52
C VAL A 560 7.36 -5.38 -24.62
N ILE A 561 8.16 -4.98 -23.65
CA ILE A 561 8.84 -5.90 -22.72
C ILE A 561 8.29 -5.74 -21.31
N ASP A 562 7.81 -6.85 -20.77
CA ASP A 562 7.63 -7.09 -19.34
C ASP A 562 8.88 -7.78 -18.80
N TRP A 563 9.78 -6.96 -18.27
CA TRP A 563 11.07 -7.42 -17.77
C TRP A 563 10.92 -8.42 -16.62
N TYR A 564 9.99 -8.15 -15.69
CA TYR A 564 9.84 -8.92 -14.46
C TYR A 564 9.22 -10.29 -14.72
N ASN A 565 8.22 -10.36 -15.60
CA ASN A 565 7.52 -11.61 -15.89
C ASN A 565 8.11 -12.37 -17.10
N LYS A 566 9.18 -11.85 -17.72
CA LYS A 566 9.83 -12.42 -18.92
C LYS A 566 8.85 -12.66 -20.07
N LYS A 567 8.01 -11.67 -20.32
CA LYS A 567 6.97 -11.70 -21.36
C LYS A 567 7.02 -10.44 -22.21
N GLY A 568 6.38 -10.49 -23.38
CA GLY A 568 6.23 -9.31 -24.21
C GLY A 568 5.12 -9.43 -25.24
N ALA A 569 4.97 -8.39 -26.04
CA ALA A 569 4.04 -8.34 -27.16
C ALA A 569 4.60 -7.45 -28.27
N ILE A 570 4.12 -7.64 -29.50
CA ILE A 570 4.46 -6.80 -30.65
C ILE A 570 3.24 -5.96 -30.99
N ARG A 571 3.38 -4.64 -30.89
CA ARG A 571 2.39 -3.69 -31.35
C ARG A 571 2.73 -3.23 -32.75
N ILE A 572 1.74 -3.27 -33.63
CA ILE A 572 1.88 -2.91 -35.04
C ILE A 572 1.10 -1.63 -35.26
N LYS A 573 1.71 -0.63 -35.90
CA LYS A 573 1.00 0.59 -36.26
C LYS A 573 -0.15 0.28 -37.21
N ASP A 574 -1.34 0.75 -36.85
CA ASP A 574 -2.58 0.58 -37.61
C ASP A 574 -3.38 1.89 -37.59
N ALA A 575 -3.28 2.65 -38.69
CA ALA A 575 -3.97 3.93 -38.82
C ALA A 575 -5.49 3.77 -39.01
N ALA A 576 -5.98 2.59 -39.43
CA ALA A 576 -7.40 2.33 -39.57
C ALA A 576 -8.02 2.06 -38.19
N ARG A 577 -7.42 1.17 -37.40
CA ARG A 577 -7.84 0.91 -36.01
C ARG A 577 -7.73 2.15 -35.13
N TYR A 578 -6.69 2.97 -35.32
CA TYR A 578 -6.59 4.29 -34.69
C TYR A 578 -7.84 5.15 -34.98
N GLU A 579 -8.26 5.23 -36.25
CA GLU A 579 -9.38 6.05 -36.66
C GLU A 579 -10.72 5.53 -36.10
N GLU A 580 -10.89 4.22 -36.04
CA GLU A 580 -12.05 3.57 -35.41
C GLU A 580 -12.15 3.90 -33.92
N ILE A 581 -11.05 3.80 -33.18
CA ILE A 581 -11.00 4.13 -31.74
C ILE A 581 -11.31 5.61 -31.52
N VAL A 582 -10.77 6.50 -32.35
CA VAL A 582 -11.07 7.95 -32.25
C VAL A 582 -12.55 8.22 -32.52
N LYS A 583 -13.15 7.63 -33.56
CA LYS A 583 -14.59 7.77 -33.85
C LYS A 583 -15.45 7.23 -32.71
N ARG A 584 -15.07 6.09 -32.12
CA ARG A 584 -15.73 5.52 -30.94
C ARG A 584 -15.68 6.49 -29.76
N TYR A 585 -14.50 7.02 -29.45
CA TYR A 585 -14.32 8.00 -28.37
C TYR A 585 -15.15 9.28 -28.60
N GLU A 586 -15.16 9.84 -29.81
CA GLU A 586 -15.94 11.04 -30.14
C GLU A 586 -17.44 10.81 -29.97
N ARG A 587 -17.95 9.64 -30.38
CA ARG A 587 -19.34 9.23 -30.17
C ARG A 587 -19.67 9.18 -28.68
N ASP A 588 -18.80 8.57 -27.87
CA ASP A 588 -19.03 8.41 -26.43
C ASP A 588 -18.97 9.76 -25.72
N LEU A 589 -18.06 10.66 -26.11
CA LEU A 589 -18.01 12.04 -25.63
C LEU A 589 -19.29 12.82 -25.96
N LYS A 590 -19.85 12.63 -27.17
CA LYS A 590 -21.13 13.26 -27.54
C LYS A 590 -22.26 12.75 -26.66
N TYR A 591 -22.30 11.46 -26.37
CA TYR A 591 -23.26 10.89 -25.44
C TYR A 591 -23.07 11.43 -24.02
N TYR A 592 -21.84 11.44 -23.51
CA TYR A 592 -21.48 11.98 -22.19
C TYR A 592 -21.94 13.42 -22.02
N ARG A 593 -21.56 14.31 -22.94
CA ARG A 593 -21.96 15.74 -22.88
C ARG A 593 -23.47 15.94 -22.86
N LYS A 594 -24.22 15.07 -23.53
CA LYS A 594 -25.69 15.11 -23.55
C LYS A 594 -26.33 14.56 -22.27
N ASN A 595 -25.67 13.66 -21.56
CA ASN A 595 -26.30 12.84 -20.50
C ASN A 595 -25.65 12.99 -19.12
N ILE A 596 -24.53 13.69 -18.96
CA ILE A 596 -23.77 13.70 -17.72
C ILE A 596 -24.57 14.22 -16.52
N ASP A 597 -25.39 15.25 -16.69
CA ASP A 597 -26.20 15.78 -15.58
C ASP A 597 -27.22 14.76 -15.09
N ARG A 598 -27.84 14.02 -16.02
CA ARG A 598 -28.70 12.87 -15.69
C ARG A 598 -27.92 11.78 -14.96
N LEU A 599 -26.75 11.39 -15.47
CA LEU A 599 -25.93 10.34 -14.87
C LEU A 599 -25.46 10.72 -13.46
N ARG A 600 -25.03 11.96 -13.24
CA ARG A 600 -24.68 12.49 -11.92
C ARG A 600 -25.85 12.40 -10.95
N ALA A 601 -27.04 12.82 -11.37
CA ALA A 601 -28.24 12.71 -10.54
C ALA A 601 -28.60 11.25 -10.23
N GLU A 602 -28.52 10.35 -11.21
CA GLU A 602 -28.78 8.92 -11.02
C GLU A 602 -27.78 8.27 -10.05
N TYR A 603 -26.47 8.49 -10.23
CA TYR A 603 -25.44 7.94 -9.34
C TYR A 603 -25.54 8.50 -7.93
N ALA A 604 -25.73 9.82 -7.77
CA ALA A 604 -25.90 10.44 -6.47
C ALA A 604 -27.14 9.90 -5.74
N ALA A 605 -28.25 9.68 -6.47
CA ALA A 605 -29.47 9.08 -5.90
C ALA A 605 -29.28 7.62 -5.48
N ALA A 606 -28.35 6.89 -6.12
CA ALA A 606 -28.04 5.50 -5.77
C ALA A 606 -27.13 5.37 -4.55
N ARG A 607 -26.41 6.43 -4.13
CA ARG A 607 -25.46 6.39 -3.00
C ARG A 607 -26.03 5.71 -1.75
N PRO A 608 -27.21 6.11 -1.21
CA PRO A 608 -27.72 5.52 0.04
C PRO A 608 -27.95 4.01 -0.06
N GLU A 609 -28.28 3.50 -1.23
CA GLU A 609 -28.41 2.06 -1.48
C GLU A 609 -27.04 1.40 -1.55
N LEU A 610 -26.14 1.89 -2.42
CA LEU A 610 -24.86 1.27 -2.73
C LEU A 610 -23.87 1.23 -1.56
N THR A 611 -24.02 2.13 -0.58
CA THR A 611 -23.21 2.14 0.64
C THR A 611 -23.93 1.52 1.84
N SER A 612 -25.12 0.94 1.66
CA SER A 612 -25.88 0.34 2.77
C SER A 612 -25.46 -1.08 3.08
N VAL A 613 -25.54 -1.44 4.36
CA VAL A 613 -25.36 -2.83 4.82
C VAL A 613 -26.35 -3.77 4.13
N LYS A 614 -27.62 -3.36 3.98
CA LYS A 614 -28.67 -4.17 3.34
C LYS A 614 -28.31 -4.53 1.89
N TYR A 615 -27.88 -3.55 1.10
CA TYR A 615 -27.46 -3.80 -0.28
C TYR A 615 -26.28 -4.79 -0.32
N TRP A 616 -25.28 -4.59 0.53
CA TRP A 616 -24.09 -5.43 0.55
C TRP A 616 -24.35 -6.85 1.04
N LYS A 617 -25.20 -7.06 2.06
CA LYS A 617 -25.57 -8.42 2.49
C LYS A 617 -26.27 -9.20 1.37
N ASN A 618 -27.15 -8.54 0.61
CA ASN A 618 -27.76 -9.13 -0.58
C ASN A 618 -26.73 -9.39 -1.70
N TYR A 619 -25.80 -8.44 -1.94
CA TYR A 619 -24.77 -8.57 -2.97
C TYR A 619 -23.77 -9.71 -2.66
N LEU A 620 -23.50 -9.94 -1.37
CA LEU A 620 -22.53 -10.91 -0.86
C LEU A 620 -23.16 -12.28 -0.52
N ASP A 621 -24.48 -12.45 -0.69
CA ASP A 621 -25.18 -13.68 -0.34
C ASP A 621 -25.02 -14.04 1.16
N MET A 622 -25.19 -13.04 2.03
CA MET A 622 -25.04 -13.17 3.50
C MET A 622 -26.38 -13.35 4.25
N GLU A 623 -27.51 -13.48 3.54
CA GLU A 623 -28.85 -13.66 4.09
C GLU A 623 -29.48 -15.00 3.72
#